data_AF-A0A2V9X6S5-F1
#
_entry.id   AF-A0A2V9X6S5-F1
#
_cell.length_a   1.000
_cell.length_b   1.000
_cell.length_c   1.000
_cell.angle_alpha   90.00
_cell.angle_beta   90.00
_cell.angle_gamma   90.00
#
_symmetry.space_group_name_H-M   'P 1'
#
loop_
_entity.id
_entity.type
_entity.pdbx_description
1 polymer ?
#
loop_
_entity_poly.entity_id
_entity_poly.type
_entity_poly.pdbx_seq_one_letter_code
_entity_poly.pdbx_strand_id
1 'polypeptide(L)'
;MVQFELPSGQLFEVFGSESRYYQFHNCPVVGFQVEDVRAAKQEMESKGIEFMTDVFGDDKEAWAYFGGPDGYLYEIWQTQRPLKAPLRSA
;
A
#
# COMPACT_ATOMS: atom_id res chain seq x y z
N MET A 1 -13.65 -2.39 7.50
CA MET A 1 -12.28 -1.86 7.48
C MET A 1 -12.23 -0.74 8.48
N VAL A 2 -11.24 -0.75 9.36
CA VAL A 2 -10.97 0.36 10.28
C VAL A 2 -9.59 0.90 9.95
N GLN A 3 -9.46 2.21 9.84
CA GLN A 3 -8.22 2.88 9.48
C GLN A 3 -7.80 3.77 10.65
N PHE A 4 -6.52 3.67 11.02
CA PHE A 4 -5.90 4.48 12.04
C PHE A 4 -4.80 5.31 11.40
N GLU A 5 -4.80 6.62 11.65
CA GLU A 5 -3.68 7.49 11.27
C GLU A 5 -2.64 7.44 12.40
N LEU A 6 -1.44 6.98 12.09
CA LEU A 6 -0.33 6.96 13.04
C LEU A 6 0.26 8.37 13.18
N PRO A 7 1.00 8.67 14.28
CA PRO A 7 1.68 9.95 14.43
C PRO A 7 2.67 10.28 13.30
N SER A 8 3.14 9.25 12.56
CA SER A 8 3.96 9.37 11.36
C SER A 8 3.18 9.72 10.08
N GLY A 9 1.88 9.99 10.17
CA GLY A 9 1.01 10.22 9.01
C GLY A 9 0.77 8.98 8.13
N GLN A 10 1.38 7.84 8.46
CA GLN A 10 1.11 6.57 7.81
C GLN A 10 -0.22 5.99 8.31
N LEU A 11 -0.82 5.15 7.47
CA LEU A 11 -2.08 4.50 7.78
C LEU A 11 -1.83 3.09 8.30
N PHE A 12 -2.56 2.72 9.35
CA PHE A 12 -2.67 1.36 9.84
C PHE A 12 -4.11 0.89 9.63
N GLU A 13 -4.31 -0.08 8.75
CA GLU A 13 -5.62 -0.56 8.37
C GLU A 13 -5.90 -1.97 8.88
N VAL A 14 -7.09 -2.16 9.44
CA VAL A 14 -7.58 -3.45 9.94
C VAL A 14 -8.77 -3.88 9.08
N PHE A 15 -8.57 -5.00 8.38
CA PHE A 15 -9.61 -5.64 7.57
C PHE A 15 -10.25 -6.78 8.36
N GLY A 16 -11.58 -6.82 8.39
CA GLY A 16 -12.34 -7.94 8.98
C GLY A 16 -12.37 -9.17 8.06
N SER A 17 -12.75 -10.33 8.60
CA SER A 17 -12.81 -11.61 7.87
C SER A 17 -13.69 -11.57 6.61
N GLU A 18 -14.73 -10.73 6.62
CA GLU A 18 -15.67 -10.58 5.49
C GLU A 18 -15.17 -9.61 4.41
N SER A 19 -13.98 -9.03 4.58
CA SER A 19 -13.39 -8.16 3.57
C SER A 19 -12.94 -8.99 2.38
N ARG A 20 -13.29 -8.57 1.15
CA ARG A 20 -12.72 -9.16 -0.09
C ARG A 20 -11.19 -9.16 -0.10
N TYR A 21 -10.58 -8.28 0.70
CA TYR A 21 -9.14 -8.13 0.85
C TYR A 21 -8.51 -9.12 1.85
N TYR A 22 -9.30 -9.82 2.67
CA TYR A 22 -8.82 -10.72 3.72
C TYR A 22 -7.93 -11.85 3.18
N GLN A 23 -8.26 -12.40 2.02
CA GLN A 23 -7.49 -13.47 1.35
C GLN A 23 -6.06 -13.07 0.96
N PHE A 24 -5.78 -11.77 0.89
CA PHE A 24 -4.48 -11.24 0.49
C PHE A 24 -3.52 -11.03 1.68
N HIS A 25 -4.00 -11.18 2.92
CA HIS A 25 -3.27 -10.80 4.13
C HIS A 25 -3.05 -12.02 5.04
N ASN A 26 -2.04 -12.86 4.75
CA ASN A 26 -1.62 -13.88 5.72
C ASN A 26 -0.86 -13.28 6.92
N CYS A 27 -0.29 -12.08 6.79
CA CYS A 27 0.32 -11.26 7.85
C CYS A 27 0.28 -9.77 7.39
N PRO A 28 0.70 -8.76 8.18
CA PRO A 28 0.54 -7.36 7.77
C PRO A 28 1.26 -7.08 6.44
N VAL A 29 0.58 -6.35 5.55
CA VAL A 29 1.12 -5.98 4.23
C VAL A 29 1.99 -4.74 4.39
N VAL A 30 3.20 -4.80 3.83
CA VAL A 30 4.13 -3.67 3.83
C VAL A 30 3.83 -2.80 2.61
N GLY A 31 3.47 -1.54 2.87
CA GLY A 31 3.21 -0.53 1.84
C GLY A 31 4.35 0.45 1.66
N PHE A 32 4.76 0.67 0.40
CA PHE A 32 5.72 1.68 0.00
C PHE A 32 4.99 2.87 -0.60
N GLN A 33 5.19 4.06 -0.03
CA GLN A 33 4.62 5.26 -0.62
C GLN A 33 5.41 5.68 -1.85
N VAL A 34 4.69 5.99 -2.93
CA VAL A 34 5.21 6.52 -4.19
C VAL A 34 4.48 7.81 -4.55
N GLU A 35 5.07 8.61 -5.44
CA GLU A 35 4.45 9.85 -5.92
C GLU A 35 3.27 9.58 -6.87
N ASP A 36 3.44 8.61 -7.78
CA ASP A 36 2.42 8.17 -8.74
C ASP A 36 2.38 6.64 -8.81
N VAL A 37 1.30 6.04 -8.32
CA VAL A 37 1.11 4.58 -8.31
C VAL A 37 0.99 3.99 -9.71
N ARG A 38 0.40 4.71 -10.67
CA ARG A 38 0.21 4.23 -12.03
C ARG A 38 1.53 4.17 -12.77
N ALA A 39 2.32 5.24 -12.66
CA ALA A 39 3.67 5.29 -13.22
C ALA A 39 4.58 4.25 -12.56
N ALA A 40 4.56 4.14 -11.23
CA ALA A 40 5.35 3.15 -10.50
C ALA A 40 4.99 1.71 -10.87
N LYS A 41 3.69 1.38 -10.96
CA LYS A 41 3.22 0.07 -11.43
C LYS A 41 3.79 -0.25 -12.82
N GLN A 42 3.65 0.68 -13.77
CA GLN A 42 4.15 0.48 -15.14
C GLN A 42 5.67 0.25 -15.17
N GLU A 43 6.43 1.03 -14.39
CA GLU A 43 7.88 0.85 -14.29
C GLU A 43 8.24 -0.52 -13.71
N MET A 44 7.56 -0.93 -12.63
CA MET A 44 7.79 -2.21 -11.96
C MET A 44 7.43 -3.39 -12.85
N GLU A 45 6.31 -3.33 -13.58
CA GLU A 45 5.92 -4.34 -14.56
C GLU A 45 6.95 -4.46 -15.69
N SER A 46 7.51 -3.34 -16.16
CA SER A 46 8.58 -3.35 -17.17
C SER A 46 9.87 -4.05 -16.71
N LYS A 47 10.05 -4.17 -15.39
CA LYS A 47 11.16 -4.89 -14.74
C LYS A 47 10.81 -6.34 -14.36
N GLY A 48 9.62 -6.82 -14.75
CA GLY A 48 9.18 -8.19 -14.54
C GLY A 48 8.47 -8.45 -13.21
N ILE A 49 8.02 -7.41 -12.50
CA ILE A 49 7.19 -7.57 -11.31
C ILE A 49 5.73 -7.76 -11.74
N GLU A 50 5.10 -8.84 -11.29
CA GLU A 50 3.69 -9.11 -11.57
C GLU A 50 2.79 -8.51 -10.48
N PHE A 51 1.88 -7.63 -10.89
CA PHE A 51 0.85 -7.10 -10.01
C PHE A 51 -0.36 -8.05 -9.94
N MET A 52 -0.83 -8.27 -8.72
CA MET A 52 -2.00 -9.11 -8.45
C MET A 52 -3.31 -8.35 -8.62
N THR A 53 -3.24 -7.02 -8.62
CA THR A 53 -4.42 -6.16 -8.77
C THR A 53 -4.18 -5.05 -9.78
N ASP A 54 -5.28 -4.52 -10.30
CA ASP A 54 -5.28 -3.19 -10.88
C ASP A 54 -5.01 -2.13 -9.82
N VAL A 55 -4.80 -0.89 -10.28
CA VAL A 55 -4.70 0.26 -9.40
C VAL A 55 -6.10 0.61 -8.92
N PHE A 56 -6.29 0.56 -7.60
CA PHE A 56 -7.49 1.05 -6.93
C PHE A 56 -7.34 2.54 -6.60
N GLY A 57 -8.47 3.21 -6.35
CA GLY A 57 -8.48 4.61 -5.95
C GLY A 57 -8.42 5.61 -7.10
N ASP A 58 -8.07 6.85 -6.77
CA ASP A 58 -8.05 8.02 -7.66
C ASP A 58 -6.70 8.77 -7.61
N ASP A 59 -6.64 9.95 -8.25
CA ASP A 59 -5.42 10.75 -8.34
C ASP A 59 -4.96 11.35 -6.99
N LYS A 60 -5.79 11.26 -5.94
CA LYS A 60 -5.47 11.73 -4.60
C LYS A 60 -5.00 10.62 -3.69
N GLU A 61 -5.65 9.46 -3.81
CA GLU A 61 -5.35 8.25 -3.04
C GLU A 61 -5.50 7.04 -3.95
N ALA A 62 -4.39 6.37 -4.26
CA ALA A 62 -4.40 5.14 -5.05
C ALA A 62 -3.44 4.12 -4.46
N TRP A 63 -3.67 2.85 -4.79
CA TRP A 63 -2.82 1.75 -4.37
C TRP A 63 -2.94 0.53 -5.28
N ALA A 64 -1.94 -0.33 -5.27
CA ALA A 64 -1.94 -1.60 -5.98
C ALA A 64 -1.05 -2.63 -5.25
N TYR A 65 -1.40 -3.91 -5.37
CA TYR A 65 -0.69 -5.00 -4.70
C TYR A 65 0.15 -5.84 -5.67
N PHE A 66 1.34 -6.22 -5.22
CA PHE A 66 2.26 -7.08 -5.97
C PHE A 66 2.89 -8.14 -5.06
N GLY A 67 3.26 -9.28 -5.63
CA GLY A 67 3.96 -10.35 -4.92
C GLY A 67 5.47 -10.10 -4.90
N GLY A 68 6.09 -10.29 -3.74
CA GLY A 68 7.54 -10.32 -3.61
C GLY A 68 8.13 -11.70 -3.93
N PRO A 69 9.43 -11.77 -4.26
CA PRO A 69 10.12 -13.04 -4.52
C PRO A 69 10.22 -13.95 -3.29
N ASP A 70 9.93 -13.42 -2.10
CA ASP A 70 9.87 -14.12 -0.82
C ASP A 70 8.49 -14.72 -0.51
N GLY A 71 7.52 -14.55 -1.43
CA GLY A 71 6.16 -15.08 -1.29
C GLY A 71 5.24 -14.20 -0.43
N TYR A 72 5.66 -13.00 -0.05
CA TYR A 72 4.81 -12.04 0.66
C TYR A 72 4.14 -11.06 -0.29
N LEU A 73 3.05 -10.46 0.18
CA LEU A 73 2.34 -9.41 -0.52
C LEU A 73 2.82 -8.03 -0.08
N TYR A 74 3.00 -7.17 -1.05
CA TYR A 74 3.40 -5.77 -0.87
C TYR A 74 2.40 -4.84 -1.52
N GLU A 75 2.39 -3.61 -1.05
CA GLU A 75 1.58 -2.53 -1.60
C GLU A 75 2.49 -1.40 -2.08
N ILE A 76 2.15 -0.78 -3.22
CA ILE A 76 2.54 0.60 -3.50
C ILE A 76 1.31 1.48 -3.34
N TRP A 77 1.48 2.64 -2.72
CA TRP A 77 0.37 3.56 -2.48
C TRP A 77 0.80 5.01 -2.67
N GLN A 78 -0.16 5.87 -3.01
CA GLN A 78 0.02 7.31 -3.06
C GLN A 78 -1.02 7.97 -2.17
N THR A 79 -0.63 9.09 -1.55
CA THR A 79 -1.58 10.01 -0.93
C THR A 79 -1.10 11.43 -1.11
N GLN A 80 -2.05 12.35 -1.30
CA GLN A 80 -1.79 13.78 -1.19
C GLN A 80 -1.78 14.27 0.27
N ARG A 81 -2.13 13.41 1.24
CA ARG A 81 -2.05 13.76 2.66
C ARG A 81 -0.58 13.94 3.05
N PRO A 82 -0.24 15.04 3.74
CA PRO A 82 1.12 15.22 4.22
C PRO A 82 1.45 14.13 5.23
N LEU A 83 2.51 13.36 4.96
CA LEU A 83 3.12 12.53 5.99
C LEU A 83 3.61 13.44 7.12
N LYS A 84 3.04 13.28 8.32
CA LYS A 84 3.65 13.88 9.51
C LYS A 84 4.94 13.12 9.79
N ALA A 85 6.08 13.80 9.89
CA ALA A 85 7.30 13.11 10.31
C ALA A 85 7.03 12.36 11.63
N PRO A 86 7.44 11.08 11.78
CA PRO A 86 7.34 10.40 13.06
C PRO A 86 7.97 11.29 14.13
N LEU A 87 7.26 11.45 15.25
CA LEU A 87 7.76 12.16 16.42
C LEU A 87 9.17 11.63 16.73
N ARG A 88 10.19 12.46 16.53
CA ARG A 88 11.55 12.10 16.94
C ARG A 88 11.52 11.97 18.46
N SER A 89 11.66 10.74 18.95
CA SER A 89 11.94 10.51 20.37
C SER A 89 13.27 11.21 20.69
N ALA A 90 13.23 12.18 21.60
CA ALA A 90 14.40 12.78 22.21
C ALA A 90 14.99 11.84 23.25
#